data_AF-A0A0C4WTM0-F1
#
_entry.id   AF-A0A0C4WTM0-F1
#
_cell.length_a   1.000
_cell.length_b   1.000
_cell.length_c   1.000
_cell.angle_alpha   90.00
_cell.angle_beta   90.00
_cell.angle_gamma   90.00
#
_symmetry.space_group_name_H-M   'P 1'
#
loop_
_entity.id
_entity.type
_entity.pdbx_description
1 polymer ?
#
loop_
_entity_poly.entity_id
_entity_poly.type
_entity_poly.pdbx_seq_one_letter_code
_entity_poly.pdbx_strand_id
1 'polypeptide(L)'
;MHKSRSIIGCPWSASLLTLILGAQAAVAANAIPAPTELPAERTVGANEQVFAFHGAMPTGVSVSEDGRIFVNFPQWGDQPPFAVGEIRDGQLRPYPDVASNRPDPHDPAKGFIGVQSVVAV
;
A
#
# COMPACT_ATOMS: atom_id res chain seq x y z
N MET A 1 -13.39 20.93 64.70
CA MET A 1 -12.13 21.35 64.01
C MET A 1 -12.54 21.83 62.61
N HIS A 2 -12.23 23.07 62.22
CA HIS A 2 -11.23 23.41 61.18
C HIS A 2 -11.27 22.50 59.93
N LYS A 3 -11.29 22.93 58.66
CA LYS A 3 -11.37 24.24 57.93
C LYS A 3 -11.78 23.88 56.46
N SER A 4 -12.27 24.71 55.55
CA SER A 4 -12.64 26.14 55.49
C SER A 4 -13.68 26.35 54.36
N ARG A 5 -14.23 27.57 54.20
CA ARG A 5 -14.84 28.03 52.93
C ARG A 5 -13.80 28.73 52.05
N SER A 6 -14.02 28.77 50.74
CA SER A 6 -13.78 29.96 49.93
C SER A 6 -14.73 29.99 48.73
N ILE A 7 -15.29 31.16 48.44
CA ILE A 7 -16.23 31.41 47.34
C ILE A 7 -15.58 32.47 46.46
N ILE A 8 -15.34 32.13 45.18
CA ILE A 8 -14.99 33.07 44.11
C ILE A 8 -15.76 32.55 42.89
N GLY A 9 -16.54 33.33 42.15
CA GLY A 9 -16.74 34.77 42.26
C GLY A 9 -16.91 35.36 40.86
N CYS A 10 -18.08 35.98 40.68
CA CYS A 10 -18.36 37.04 39.71
C CYS A 10 -18.62 36.69 38.23
N PRO A 11 -19.35 37.57 37.53
CA PRO A 11 -20.25 37.15 36.45
C PRO A 11 -19.67 37.41 35.06
N TRP A 12 -20.27 36.73 34.08
CA TRP A 12 -20.33 37.16 32.68
C TRP A 12 -20.66 38.67 32.52
N SER A 13 -19.65 39.50 32.37
CA SER A 13 -19.80 40.89 31.95
C SER A 13 -19.85 40.99 30.42
N ALA A 14 -20.72 41.87 29.93
CA ALA A 14 -21.04 41.99 28.51
C ALA A 14 -20.03 42.82 27.70
N SER A 15 -20.21 42.76 26.38
CA SER A 15 -19.76 43.73 25.37
C SER A 15 -18.28 43.74 24.98
N LEU A 16 -18.03 43.41 23.71
CA LEU A 16 -17.48 44.37 22.74
C LEU A 16 -17.74 43.89 21.31
N LEU A 17 -18.51 44.67 20.54
CA LEU A 17 -18.53 44.55 19.09
C LEU A 17 -17.19 45.01 18.54
N THR A 18 -16.57 44.23 17.66
CA THR A 18 -15.54 44.74 16.74
C THR A 18 -15.91 44.32 15.32
N LEU A 19 -16.62 45.20 14.63
CA LEU A 19 -17.04 45.03 13.24
C LEU A 19 -15.83 45.27 12.32
N ILE A 20 -15.02 44.25 12.05
CA ILE A 20 -13.97 44.33 11.01
C ILE A 20 -14.58 43.91 9.67
N LEU A 21 -15.28 44.85 9.04
CA LEU A 21 -15.75 44.72 7.66
C LEU A 21 -14.76 45.47 6.74
N GLY A 22 -13.75 44.77 6.22
CA GLY A 22 -12.65 45.38 5.47
C GLY A 22 -11.97 44.43 4.48
N ALA A 23 -12.37 44.53 3.21
CA ALA A 23 -11.61 44.15 2.02
C ALA A 23 -10.87 42.79 2.02
N GLN A 24 -11.61 41.69 1.81
CA GLN A 24 -11.08 40.44 1.24
C GLN A 24 -11.58 40.26 -0.19
N ALA A 25 -11.25 41.22 -1.06
CA ALA A 25 -11.77 41.29 -2.43
C ALA A 25 -10.66 41.32 -3.49
N ALA A 26 -9.77 40.31 -3.51
CA ALA A 26 -8.85 40.04 -4.63
C ALA A 26 -8.13 38.66 -4.56
N VAL A 27 -8.82 37.56 -4.28
CA VAL A 27 -8.28 36.19 -4.48
C VAL A 27 -9.22 35.33 -5.32
N ALA A 28 -9.53 35.82 -6.53
CA ALA A 28 -10.37 35.13 -7.52
C ALA A 28 -9.87 35.26 -8.98
N ALA A 29 -8.69 35.84 -9.21
CA ALA A 29 -8.20 36.14 -10.57
C ALA A 29 -7.48 34.96 -11.27
N ASN A 30 -6.92 34.01 -10.52
CA ASN A 30 -6.05 32.94 -11.03
C ASN A 30 -6.63 31.54 -10.74
N ALA A 31 -7.92 31.33 -10.98
CA ALA A 31 -8.48 29.97 -10.97
C ALA A 31 -7.98 29.22 -12.20
N ILE A 32 -7.13 28.20 -12.01
CA ILE A 32 -6.84 27.23 -13.06
C ILE A 32 -8.16 26.50 -13.36
N PRO A 33 -8.64 26.46 -14.62
CA PRO A 33 -9.86 25.74 -14.94
C PRO A 33 -9.66 24.26 -14.62
N ALA A 34 -10.59 23.68 -13.88
CA ALA A 34 -10.59 22.25 -13.63
C ALA A 34 -10.72 21.51 -14.98
N PRO A 35 -9.99 20.38 -15.18
CA PRO A 35 -10.17 19.55 -16.37
C PRO A 35 -11.64 19.17 -16.54
N THR A 36 -12.21 19.46 -17.72
CA THR A 36 -13.62 19.16 -18.03
C THR A 36 -13.88 17.66 -18.13
N GLU A 37 -12.84 16.86 -18.35
CA GLU A 37 -12.89 15.39 -18.38
C GLU A 37 -12.07 14.82 -17.22
N LEU A 38 -12.66 13.90 -16.47
CA LEU A 38 -11.97 13.10 -15.47
C LEU A 38 -11.15 11.99 -16.16
N PRO A 39 -10.04 11.52 -15.58
CA PRO A 39 -9.35 10.33 -16.07
C PRO A 39 -10.30 9.14 -16.16
N ALA A 40 -10.45 8.60 -17.38
CA ALA A 40 -11.24 7.41 -17.66
C ALA A 40 -10.33 6.22 -17.96
N GLU A 41 -10.75 5.02 -17.56
CA GLU A 41 -10.07 3.80 -17.95
C GLU A 41 -10.19 3.59 -19.47
N ARG A 42 -9.08 3.21 -20.12
CA ARG A 42 -9.06 2.76 -21.51
C ARG A 42 -8.64 1.29 -21.56
N THR A 43 -9.60 0.40 -21.74
CA THR A 43 -9.35 -1.02 -21.97
C THR A 43 -8.60 -1.22 -23.29
N VAL A 44 -7.61 -2.11 -23.31
CA VAL A 44 -6.82 -2.46 -24.50
C VAL A 44 -6.83 -3.97 -24.66
N GLY A 45 -7.37 -4.44 -25.80
CA GLY A 45 -7.47 -5.88 -26.09
C GLY A 45 -8.48 -6.62 -25.21
N ALA A 46 -8.30 -7.93 -25.09
CA ALA A 46 -9.03 -8.81 -24.19
C ALA A 46 -8.03 -9.50 -23.25
N ASN A 47 -8.41 -9.67 -21.98
CA ASN A 47 -7.56 -10.30 -20.98
C ASN A 47 -7.61 -11.83 -21.12
N GLU A 48 -6.44 -12.47 -21.13
CA GLU A 48 -6.30 -13.94 -21.08
C GLU A 48 -5.89 -14.39 -19.67
N GLN A 49 -6.52 -15.45 -19.15
CA GLN A 49 -6.17 -16.02 -17.85
C GLN A 49 -5.00 -17.01 -18.00
N VAL A 50 -3.78 -16.54 -17.78
CA VAL A 50 -2.56 -17.37 -17.86
C VAL A 50 -2.37 -18.31 -16.67
N PHE A 51 -2.82 -17.93 -15.47
CA PHE A 51 -2.74 -18.74 -14.25
C PHE A 51 -3.78 -18.26 -13.22
N ALA A 52 -4.21 -19.15 -12.32
CA ALA A 52 -5.12 -18.82 -11.21
C ALA A 52 -4.52 -19.26 -9.87
N PHE A 53 -4.40 -18.33 -8.93
CA PHE A 53 -3.95 -18.61 -7.56
C PHE A 53 -5.16 -18.89 -6.66
N HIS A 54 -5.15 -20.04 -5.98
CA HIS A 54 -6.21 -20.47 -5.06
C HIS A 54 -5.72 -20.65 -3.61
N GLY A 55 -4.45 -20.34 -3.34
CA GLY A 55 -3.83 -20.41 -2.01
C GLY A 55 -3.38 -19.03 -1.53
N ALA A 56 -2.14 -18.93 -1.04
CA ALA A 56 -1.53 -17.65 -0.67
C ALA A 56 -1.57 -16.64 -1.82
N MET A 57 -1.78 -15.36 -1.50
CA MET A 57 -1.86 -14.30 -2.49
C MET A 57 -0.45 -13.80 -2.87
N PRO A 58 -0.08 -13.80 -4.16
CA PRO A 58 1.20 -13.24 -4.60
C PRO A 58 1.19 -11.71 -4.52
N THR A 59 2.36 -11.11 -4.30
CA THR A 59 2.52 -9.63 -4.32
C THR A 59 3.21 -9.10 -5.58
N GLY A 60 3.86 -9.96 -6.34
CA GLY A 60 4.51 -9.59 -7.59
C GLY A 60 4.57 -10.74 -8.59
N VAL A 61 4.55 -10.36 -9.87
CA VAL A 61 4.75 -11.24 -11.02
C VAL A 61 5.73 -10.56 -11.97
N SER A 62 6.63 -11.34 -12.57
CA SER A 62 7.58 -10.85 -13.57
C SER A 62 7.73 -11.87 -14.70
N VAL A 63 7.94 -11.39 -15.91
CA VAL A 63 8.08 -12.21 -17.13
C VAL A 63 9.40 -11.84 -17.79
N SER A 64 10.21 -12.85 -18.10
CA SER A 64 11.52 -12.72 -18.77
C SER A 64 11.36 -12.62 -20.29
N GLU A 65 12.44 -12.26 -21.00
CA GLU A 65 12.46 -12.21 -22.46
C GLU A 65 12.10 -13.56 -23.13
N ASP A 66 12.41 -14.70 -22.49
CA ASP A 66 12.05 -16.04 -22.98
C ASP A 66 10.64 -16.51 -22.56
N GLY A 67 9.87 -15.65 -21.89
CA GLY A 67 8.48 -15.89 -21.51
C GLY A 67 8.29 -16.66 -20.20
N ARG A 68 9.35 -16.95 -19.42
CA ARG A 68 9.19 -17.60 -18.11
C ARG A 68 8.59 -16.63 -17.09
N ILE A 69 7.61 -17.12 -16.33
CA ILE A 69 6.81 -16.32 -15.40
C ILE A 69 7.22 -16.63 -13.95
N PHE A 70 7.70 -15.62 -13.24
CA PHE A 70 8.13 -15.70 -11.85
C PHE A 70 7.17 -14.96 -10.93
N VAL A 71 7.03 -15.45 -9.70
CA VAL A 71 6.04 -14.99 -8.73
C VAL A 71 6.70 -14.92 -7.34
N ASN A 72 6.44 -13.86 -6.57
CA ASN A 72 6.85 -13.82 -5.16
C ASN A 72 5.66 -13.75 -4.20
N PHE A 73 5.83 -14.39 -3.04
CA PHE A 73 4.84 -14.45 -1.97
C PHE A 73 5.42 -13.84 -0.68
N PRO A 74 4.69 -12.92 -0.03
CA PRO A 74 5.12 -12.38 1.24
C PRO A 74 4.87 -13.37 2.37
N GLN A 75 5.80 -13.46 3.33
CA GLN A 75 5.69 -14.35 4.49
C GLN A 75 4.91 -13.68 5.64
N TRP A 76 3.69 -13.18 5.38
CA TRP A 76 2.93 -12.36 6.33
C TRP A 76 1.92 -13.12 7.22
N GLY A 77 1.65 -14.39 6.95
CA GLY A 77 0.76 -15.22 7.77
C GLY A 77 0.25 -16.47 7.07
N ASP A 78 -0.06 -16.34 5.78
CA ASP A 78 -0.72 -17.35 4.92
C ASP A 78 0.10 -18.64 4.67
N GLN A 79 1.27 -18.79 5.31
CA GLN A 79 2.22 -19.89 5.13
C GLN A 79 2.43 -20.26 3.65
N PRO A 80 2.85 -19.31 2.79
CA PRO A 80 3.07 -19.59 1.37
C PRO A 80 4.08 -20.74 1.20
N PRO A 81 3.91 -21.61 0.20
CA PRO A 81 4.72 -22.83 0.04
C PRO A 81 6.20 -22.55 -0.26
N PHE A 82 6.51 -21.35 -0.74
CA PHE A 82 7.84 -20.82 -1.03
C PHE A 82 7.77 -19.29 -1.13
N ALA A 83 8.92 -18.61 -0.98
CA ALA A 83 9.02 -17.16 -1.13
C ALA A 83 9.02 -16.75 -2.61
N VAL A 84 9.70 -17.54 -3.47
CA VAL A 84 9.81 -17.32 -4.90
C VAL A 84 9.46 -18.60 -5.65
N GLY A 85 8.59 -18.46 -6.65
CA GLY A 85 8.22 -19.54 -7.55
C GLY A 85 8.29 -19.14 -9.01
N GLU A 86 8.26 -20.15 -9.87
CA GLU A 86 8.13 -20.03 -11.32
C GLU A 86 6.92 -20.87 -11.77
N ILE A 87 6.14 -20.35 -12.71
CA ILE A 87 5.07 -21.11 -13.36
C ILE A 87 5.69 -21.84 -14.55
N ARG A 88 5.74 -23.18 -14.48
CA ARG A 88 6.17 -24.07 -15.57
C ARG A 88 5.11 -25.13 -15.81
N ASP A 89 4.82 -25.42 -17.08
CA ASP A 89 3.84 -26.45 -17.48
C ASP A 89 2.44 -26.25 -16.84
N GLY A 90 2.04 -24.98 -16.64
CA GLY A 90 0.79 -24.64 -15.94
C GLY A 90 0.80 -24.91 -14.43
N GLN A 91 1.98 -25.15 -13.82
CA GLN A 91 2.16 -25.43 -12.40
C GLN A 91 3.11 -24.44 -11.74
N LEU A 92 2.72 -23.93 -10.57
CA LEU A 92 3.59 -23.10 -9.74
C LEU A 92 4.59 -24.00 -8.97
N ARG A 93 5.89 -23.76 -9.15
CA ARG A 93 6.98 -24.53 -8.55
C ARG A 93 7.98 -23.59 -7.85
N PRO A 94 8.66 -24.02 -6.77
CA PRO A 94 9.67 -23.18 -6.11
C PRO A 94 10.86 -22.91 -7.06
N TYR A 95 11.36 -21.68 -7.06
CA TYR A 95 12.49 -21.25 -7.88
C TYR A 95 13.59 -20.62 -7.02
N PRO A 96 14.89 -20.84 -7.31
CA PRO A 96 15.42 -21.80 -8.28
C PRO A 96 15.17 -23.26 -7.88
N ASP A 97 15.01 -23.50 -6.58
CA ASP A 97 14.80 -24.82 -5.99
C ASP A 97 14.13 -24.71 -4.60
N VAL A 98 13.87 -25.88 -3.99
CA VAL A 98 13.27 -26.01 -2.65
C VAL A 98 14.22 -25.56 -1.53
N ALA A 99 15.54 -25.70 -1.69
CA ALA A 99 16.52 -25.37 -0.64
C ALA A 99 16.64 -23.85 -0.46
N SER A 100 16.75 -23.12 -1.56
CA SER A 100 16.73 -21.65 -1.62
C SER A 100 15.46 -21.06 -1.00
N ASN A 101 14.35 -21.80 -1.00
CA ASN A 101 13.08 -21.38 -0.40
C ASN A 101 12.89 -21.82 1.07
N ARG A 102 13.92 -22.39 1.71
CA ARG A 102 13.92 -22.73 3.14
C ARG A 102 14.82 -21.74 3.90
N PRO A 103 14.25 -20.73 4.58
CA PRO A 103 15.06 -19.81 5.38
C PRO A 103 15.69 -20.53 6.59
N ASP A 104 16.97 -20.30 6.82
CA ASP A 104 17.70 -20.76 8.01
C ASP A 104 18.03 -19.55 8.90
N PRO A 105 17.42 -19.42 10.10
CA PRO A 105 17.74 -18.32 11.03
C PRO A 105 19.19 -18.30 11.52
N HIS A 106 19.92 -19.42 11.43
CA HIS A 106 21.33 -19.52 11.82
C HIS A 106 22.29 -19.25 10.65
N ASP A 107 21.81 -19.31 9.41
CA ASP A 107 22.57 -18.98 8.20
C ASP A 107 21.68 -18.28 7.17
N PRO A 108 21.30 -17.02 7.42
CA PRO A 108 20.32 -16.29 6.60
C PRO A 108 20.79 -16.01 5.17
N ALA A 109 22.04 -16.29 4.83
CA ALA A 109 22.57 -16.15 3.47
C ALA A 109 22.19 -17.33 2.55
N LYS A 110 21.75 -18.47 3.10
CA LYS A 110 21.45 -19.69 2.33
C LYS A 110 20.06 -19.74 1.69
N GLY A 111 19.15 -18.83 2.04
CA GLY A 111 17.76 -18.91 1.58
C GLY A 111 17.04 -17.57 1.59
N PHE A 112 15.90 -17.53 0.91
CA PHE A 112 15.08 -16.33 0.77
C PHE A 112 14.35 -15.97 2.07
N ILE A 113 14.59 -14.74 2.53
CA ILE A 113 13.93 -14.13 3.67
C ILE A 113 13.32 -12.80 3.21
N GLY A 114 12.01 -12.61 3.39
CA GLY A 114 11.34 -11.33 3.14
C GLY A 114 11.41 -10.83 1.69
N VAL A 115 11.15 -11.69 0.69
CA VAL A 115 11.20 -11.29 -0.73
C VAL A 115 10.00 -10.41 -1.10
N GLN A 116 10.26 -9.12 -1.24
CA GLN A 116 9.24 -8.11 -1.53
C GLN A 116 8.90 -7.96 -3.02
N SER A 117 9.81 -8.35 -3.92
CA SER A 117 9.63 -8.26 -5.38
C SER A 117 10.53 -9.26 -6.11
N VAL A 118 10.17 -9.61 -7.34
CA VAL A 118 10.99 -10.33 -8.30
C VAL A 118 11.07 -9.54 -9.60
N VAL A 119 12.25 -9.53 -10.22
CA VAL A 119 12.49 -8.97 -11.55
C VAL A 119 13.18 -10.05 -12.37
N ALA A 120 12.54 -10.43 -13.47
CA ALA A 120 13.13 -11.27 -14.48
C ALA A 120 13.72 -10.39 -15.59
N VAL A 121 14.86 -10.81 -16.13
CA VAL A 121 15.45 -10.33 -17.37
C VAL A 121 15.49 -11.52 -18.32
#